data_AF-A0A7L4KA22-F1
#
_entry.id   AF-A0A7L4KA22-F1
#
_cell.length_a   1.000
_cell.length_b   1.000
_cell.length_c   1.000
_cell.angle_alpha   90.00
_cell.angle_beta   90.00
_cell.angle_gamma   90.00
#
_symmetry.space_group_name_H-M   'P 1'
#
loop_
_entity.id
_entity.type
_entity.pdbx_description
1 polymer ?
#
loop_
_entity_poly.entity_id
_entity_poly.type
_entity_poly.pdbx_seq_one_letter_code
_entity_poly.pdbx_strand_id
1 'polypeptide(L)'
;QEIEVGGGRKAIIIFVPVPQLKSFQKIQVRLVRELEKKFSGKHVVFIAQRRILPKPTRKSRTKNKQKRPRSRTLTAVHDAILEDLVFPSEIVGKRIRVKLDGSRLIKVHLDKAQQNNVEHKVETFSGVYKKLTGKDVVFEFPEFQL
;
A
#
# COMPACT_ATOMS: atom_id res chain seq x y z
N GLN A 1 -4.39 12.64 5.38
CA GLN A 1 -5.33 12.80 4.25
C GLN A 1 -6.49 11.86 4.49
N GLU A 2 -7.73 12.32 4.35
CA GLU A 2 -8.92 11.45 4.42
C GLU A 2 -9.33 11.06 2.99
N ILE A 3 -9.68 9.79 2.79
CA ILE A 3 -10.14 9.27 1.52
C ILE A 3 -11.44 8.49 1.71
N GLU A 4 -12.32 8.59 0.73
CA GLU A 4 -13.49 7.73 0.66
C GLU A 4 -13.07 6.36 0.13
N VAL A 5 -13.46 5.32 0.87
CA VAL A 5 -13.28 3.92 0.51
C VAL A 5 -14.65 3.29 0.25
N GLY A 6 -14.66 2.10 -0.36
CA GLY A 6 -15.90 1.44 -0.79
C GLY A 6 -16.97 1.34 0.32
N GLY A 7 -18.24 1.43 -0.06
CA GLY A 7 -19.37 1.28 0.85
C GLY A 7 -19.61 2.47 1.78
N GLY A 8 -19.27 3.70 1.37
CA GLY A 8 -19.55 4.93 2.13
C GLY A 8 -18.66 5.14 3.37
N ARG A 9 -17.66 4.27 3.57
CA ARG A 9 -16.68 4.40 4.66
C ARG A 9 -15.57 5.37 4.26
N LYS A 10 -14.97 6.04 5.24
CA LYS A 10 -13.79 6.90 5.06
C LYS A 10 -12.59 6.30 5.77
N ALA A 11 -11.43 6.40 5.14
CA ALA A 11 -10.15 5.95 5.70
C ALA A 11 -9.18 7.13 5.81
N ILE A 12 -8.36 7.09 6.85
CA ILE A 12 -7.38 8.13 7.14
C ILE A 12 -6.00 7.61 6.78
N ILE A 13 -5.34 8.28 5.85
CA ILE A 13 -3.96 8.04 5.46
C ILE A 13 -3.07 9.03 6.19
N ILE A 14 -2.08 8.52 6.92
CA ILE A 14 -1.02 9.32 7.54
C ILE A 14 0.28 9.09 6.78
N PHE A 15 0.82 10.16 6.20
CA PHE A 15 2.09 10.11 5.49
C PHE A 15 3.25 10.23 6.48
N VAL A 16 4.13 9.23 6.49
CA VAL A 16 5.31 9.18 7.36
C VAL A 16 6.57 9.39 6.51
N PRO A 17 7.53 10.21 6.95
CA PRO A 17 8.83 10.28 6.29
C PRO A 17 9.51 8.91 6.24
N VAL A 18 10.04 8.50 5.08
CA VAL A 18 10.67 7.17 4.88
C VAL A 18 11.68 6.79 5.98
N PRO A 19 12.57 7.69 6.47
CA PRO A 19 13.53 7.33 7.51
C PRO A 19 12.88 6.94 8.85
N GLN A 20 11.69 7.47 9.15
CA GLN A 20 11.00 7.25 10.41
C GLN A 20 10.06 6.04 10.37
N LEU A 21 9.75 5.51 9.18
CA LEU A 21 8.74 4.47 8.99
C LEU A 21 9.00 3.22 9.84
N LYS A 22 10.26 2.75 9.90
CA LYS A 22 10.62 1.57 10.72
C LYS A 22 10.38 1.79 12.21
N SER A 23 10.58 3.01 12.71
CA SER A 23 10.30 3.36 14.11
C SER A 23 8.80 3.38 14.37
N PHE A 24 8.00 3.89 13.42
CA PHE A 24 6.54 3.85 13.51
C PHE A 24 6.01 2.42 13.48
N GLN A 25 6.53 1.54 12.61
CA GLN A 25 6.09 0.14 12.52
C GLN A 25 6.17 -0.60 13.86
N LYS A 26 7.20 -0.34 14.69
CA LYS A 26 7.33 -0.95 16.03
C LYS A 26 6.13 -0.65 16.96
N ILE A 27 5.55 0.53 16.84
CA ILE A 27 4.42 0.99 17.68
C ILE A 27 3.09 0.99 16.92
N GLN A 28 3.10 0.67 15.63
CA GLN A 28 1.99 0.90 14.71
C GLN A 28 0.73 0.15 15.11
N VAL A 29 0.82 -1.10 15.59
CA VAL A 29 -0.37 -1.87 16.01
C VAL A 29 -1.12 -1.18 17.15
N ARG A 30 -0.40 -0.65 18.15
CA ARG A 30 -1.00 0.08 19.27
C ARG A 30 -1.51 1.45 18.84
N LEU A 31 -0.70 2.17 18.06
CA LEU A 31 -1.02 3.51 17.59
C LEU A 31 -2.26 3.52 16.68
N VAL A 32 -2.38 2.57 15.75
CA VAL A 32 -3.56 2.42 14.90
C VAL A 32 -4.81 2.20 15.74
N ARG A 33 -4.76 1.30 16.74
CA ARG A 33 -5.91 1.03 17.62
C ARG A 33 -6.37 2.28 18.37
N GLU A 34 -5.44 3.06 18.92
CA GLU A 34 -5.77 4.30 19.62
C GLU A 34 -6.36 5.36 18.70
N LEU A 35 -5.80 5.50 17.48
CA LEU A 35 -6.30 6.46 16.50
C LEU A 35 -7.67 6.04 15.96
N GLU A 36 -7.89 4.77 15.64
CA GLU A 36 -9.19 4.26 15.20
C GLU A 36 -10.27 4.48 16.26
N LYS A 37 -9.95 4.29 17.55
CA LYS A 37 -10.86 4.61 18.67
C LYS A 37 -11.20 6.10 18.72
N LYS A 38 -10.22 6.99 18.50
CA LYS A 38 -10.42 8.45 18.50
C LYS A 38 -11.21 8.93 17.27
N PHE A 39 -11.00 8.32 16.11
CA PHE A 39 -11.63 8.71 14.85
C PHE A 39 -12.90 7.90 14.54
N SER A 40 -13.69 7.59 15.58
CA SER A 40 -15.02 6.96 15.45
C SER A 40 -15.01 5.66 14.63
N GLY A 41 -13.95 4.85 14.75
CA GLY A 41 -13.82 3.57 14.05
C GLY A 41 -13.39 3.68 12.59
N LYS A 42 -13.06 4.87 12.08
CA LYS A 42 -12.49 5.01 10.73
C LYS A 42 -11.13 4.33 10.65
N HIS A 43 -10.91 3.56 9.60
CA HIS A 43 -9.63 2.87 9.42
C HIS A 43 -8.47 3.84 9.22
N VAL A 44 -7.39 3.63 9.96
CA VAL A 44 -6.18 4.46 9.88
C VAL A 44 -5.04 3.62 9.31
N VAL A 45 -4.37 4.15 8.28
CA VAL A 45 -3.25 3.49 7.61
C VAL A 45 -2.06 4.44 7.48
N PHE A 46 -0.85 3.92 7.75
CA PHE A 46 0.40 4.65 7.61
C PHE A 46 1.05 4.31 6.26
N ILE A 47 1.48 5.34 5.52
CA ILE A 47 2.17 5.15 4.24
C ILE A 47 3.41 6.03 4.22
N ALA A 48 4.53 5.50 3.74
CA ALA A 48 5.72 6.33 3.58
C ALA A 48 5.54 7.36 2.45
N GLN A 49 5.96 8.59 2.73
CA GLN A 49 6.06 9.65 1.73
C GLN A 49 7.25 9.38 0.79
N ARG A 50 7.02 8.60 -0.28
CA ARG A 50 8.04 8.24 -1.28
C ARG A 50 8.01 9.18 -2.49
N ARG A 51 9.18 9.59 -2.96
CA ARG A 51 9.33 10.41 -4.18
C ARG A 51 9.57 9.53 -5.41
N ILE A 52 8.64 9.58 -6.36
CA ILE A 52 8.83 8.98 -7.69
C ILE A 52 9.61 9.97 -8.57
N LEU A 53 10.77 9.56 -9.06
CA LEU A 53 11.47 10.32 -10.10
C LEU A 53 10.92 9.94 -11.48
N PRO A 54 10.85 10.84 -12.47
CA PRO A 54 10.44 10.49 -13.83
C PRO A 54 11.46 9.54 -14.49
N LYS A 55 11.00 8.71 -15.43
CA LYS A 55 11.87 7.87 -16.25
C LYS A 55 12.70 8.77 -17.17
N PRO A 56 14.04 8.70 -17.15
CA PRO A 56 14.85 9.46 -18.10
C PRO A 56 14.59 8.94 -19.52
N THR A 57 14.16 9.82 -20.41
CA THR A 57 14.01 9.56 -21.85
C THR A 57 15.00 10.43 -22.63
N ARG A 58 15.25 10.13 -23.91
CA ARG A 58 16.17 10.93 -24.75
C ARG A 58 15.76 12.42 -24.83
N LYS A 59 14.47 12.72 -24.71
CA LYS A 59 13.90 14.07 -24.75
C LYS A 59 13.62 14.66 -23.35
N SER A 60 14.20 14.10 -22.29
CA SER A 60 13.99 14.61 -20.93
C SER A 60 14.48 16.05 -20.81
N ARG A 61 13.57 16.99 -20.50
CA ARG A 61 13.88 18.42 -20.31
C ARG A 61 14.94 18.64 -19.22
N THR A 62 14.88 17.82 -18.17
CA THR A 62 15.87 17.83 -17.10
C THR A 62 16.96 16.81 -17.41
N LYS A 63 18.17 17.29 -17.72
CA LYS A 63 19.37 16.44 -17.80
C LYS A 63 19.79 16.06 -16.38
N ASN A 64 19.46 14.84 -15.97
CA ASN A 64 19.90 14.33 -14.68
C ASN A 64 21.40 14.00 -14.75
N LYS A 65 22.22 14.71 -13.95
CA LYS A 65 23.66 14.41 -13.81
C LYS A 65 23.90 13.05 -13.13
N GLN A 66 22.98 12.65 -12.23
CA GLN A 66 23.07 11.41 -11.47
C GLN A 66 22.08 10.36 -11.99
N LYS A 67 22.48 9.08 -11.96
CA LYS A 67 21.62 7.93 -12.28
C LYS A 67 20.40 7.89 -11.37
N ARG A 68 19.21 7.66 -11.95
CA ARG A 68 17.96 7.44 -11.18
C ARG A 68 18.10 6.17 -10.32
N PRO A 69 17.95 6.26 -8.98
CA PRO A 69 17.94 5.08 -8.12
C PRO A 69 16.72 4.20 -8.39
N ARG A 70 16.88 2.87 -8.29
CA ARG A 70 15.78 1.90 -8.46
C ARG A 70 14.66 2.11 -7.44
N SER A 71 15.01 2.48 -6.21
CA SER A 71 14.06 2.80 -5.12
C SER A 71 13.14 3.98 -5.43
N ARG A 72 13.52 4.87 -6.36
CA ARG A 72 12.71 6.04 -6.79
C ARG A 72 12.03 5.80 -8.14
N THR A 73 11.76 4.54 -8.47
CA THR A 73 10.99 4.16 -9.65
C THR A 73 9.51 4.01 -9.33
N LEU A 74 8.64 4.25 -10.31
CA LEU A 74 7.19 4.12 -10.12
C LEU A 74 6.81 2.71 -9.64
N THR A 75 7.39 1.68 -10.27
CA THR A 75 7.14 0.29 -9.89
C THR A 75 7.58 0.01 -8.46
N ALA A 76 8.83 0.32 -8.10
CA ALA A 76 9.33 0.08 -6.74
C ALA A 76 8.54 0.85 -5.67
N VAL A 77 8.13 2.09 -5.96
CA VAL A 77 7.30 2.86 -5.02
C VAL A 77 5.91 2.24 -4.87
N HIS A 78 5.30 1.76 -5.96
CA HIS A 78 3.99 1.11 -5.91
C HIS A 78 4.02 -0.22 -5.16
N ASP A 79 5.13 -0.97 -5.24
CA ASP A 79 5.32 -2.19 -4.46
C ASP A 79 5.51 -1.87 -2.97
N ALA A 80 6.35 -0.87 -2.66
CA ALA A 80 6.57 -0.46 -1.28
C ALA A 80 5.34 0.20 -0.62
N ILE A 81 4.45 0.81 -1.39
CA ILE A 81 3.15 1.28 -0.85
C ILE A 81 2.28 0.07 -0.46
N LEU A 82 2.28 -1.03 -1.23
CA LEU A 82 1.52 -2.24 -0.85
C LEU A 82 2.00 -2.81 0.47
N GLU A 83 3.32 -2.90 0.66
CA GLU A 83 3.93 -3.39 1.91
C GLU A 83 3.53 -2.55 3.12
N ASP A 84 3.55 -1.22 3.00
CA ASP A 84 3.14 -0.33 4.10
C ASP A 84 1.66 -0.47 4.46
N LEU A 85 0.80 -0.66 3.45
CA LEU A 85 -0.65 -0.76 3.63
C LEU A 85 -1.03 -1.98 4.46
N VAL A 86 -0.35 -3.12 4.25
CA VAL A 86 -0.76 -4.41 4.81
C VAL A 86 -0.14 -4.72 6.17
N PHE A 87 0.78 -3.88 6.65
CA PHE A 87 1.36 -4.03 7.99
C PHE A 87 0.26 -4.10 9.06
N PRO A 88 0.25 -5.13 9.94
CA PRO A 88 1.36 -6.00 10.32
C PRO A 88 1.50 -7.31 9.52
N SER A 89 0.62 -7.60 8.57
CA SER A 89 0.74 -8.80 7.73
C SER A 89 1.81 -8.60 6.66
N GLU A 90 2.49 -9.68 6.28
CA GLU A 90 3.48 -9.69 5.21
C GLU A 90 2.87 -10.25 3.92
N ILE A 91 3.40 -9.79 2.78
CA ILE A 91 2.99 -10.29 1.47
C ILE A 91 3.79 -11.55 1.17
N VAL A 92 3.13 -12.71 1.22
CA VAL A 92 3.73 -14.02 0.90
C VAL A 92 3.85 -14.20 -0.62
N GLY A 93 2.92 -13.62 -1.38
CA GLY A 93 2.92 -13.78 -2.82
C GLY A 93 2.17 -12.66 -3.53
N LYS A 94 2.47 -12.48 -4.82
CA LYS A 94 1.82 -11.50 -5.67
C LYS A 94 1.62 -12.07 -7.05
N ARG A 95 0.37 -12.10 -7.51
CA ARG A 95 -0.02 -12.55 -8.85
C ARG A 95 -0.70 -11.40 -9.58
N ILE A 96 -0.42 -11.24 -10.86
CA ILE A 96 -1.10 -10.24 -11.69
C ILE A 96 -1.90 -11.01 -12.72
N ARG A 97 -3.22 -10.96 -12.60
CA ARG A 97 -4.12 -11.51 -13.60
C ARG A 97 -4.38 -10.45 -14.66
N VAL A 98 -4.08 -10.76 -15.90
CA VAL A 98 -4.47 -9.95 -17.06
C VAL A 98 -5.77 -10.53 -17.60
N LYS A 99 -6.81 -9.72 -17.71
CA LYS A 99 -8.12 -10.11 -18.25
C LYS A 99 -8.13 -9.96 -19.79
N LEU A 100 -9.15 -10.50 -20.45
CA LEU A 100 -9.31 -10.45 -21.91
C LEU A 100 -9.45 -9.01 -22.43
N ASP A 101 -10.01 -8.10 -21.63
CA ASP A 101 -10.11 -6.67 -21.92
C ASP A 101 -8.77 -5.91 -21.76
N GLY A 102 -7.69 -6.60 -21.39
CA GLY A 102 -6.38 -6.02 -21.09
C GLY A 102 -6.25 -5.40 -19.70
N SER A 103 -7.33 -5.35 -18.91
CA SER A 103 -7.28 -4.86 -17.54
C SER A 103 -6.43 -5.79 -16.67
N ARG A 104 -5.75 -5.21 -15.68
CA ARG A 104 -4.86 -5.93 -14.76
C ARG A 104 -5.44 -5.90 -13.36
N LEU A 105 -5.61 -7.07 -12.77
CA LEU A 105 -6.01 -7.23 -11.38
C LEU A 105 -4.85 -7.85 -10.61
N ILE A 106 -4.37 -7.12 -9.60
CA ILE A 106 -3.27 -7.58 -8.74
C ILE A 106 -3.88 -8.37 -7.59
N LYS A 107 -3.57 -9.66 -7.51
CA LYS A 107 -3.90 -10.53 -6.38
C LYS A 107 -2.70 -10.58 -5.43
N VAL A 108 -2.88 -10.08 -4.22
CA VAL A 108 -1.84 -10.07 -3.19
C VAL A 108 -2.19 -11.13 -2.16
N HIS A 109 -1.29 -12.08 -1.96
CA HIS A 109 -1.41 -13.12 -0.95
C HIS A 109 -0.79 -12.63 0.36
N LEU A 110 -1.61 -12.51 1.39
CA LEU A 110 -1.20 -12.11 2.73
C LEU A 110 -0.93 -13.33 3.60
N ASP A 111 -0.09 -13.16 4.62
CA ASP A 111 0.15 -14.23 5.58
C ASP A 111 -1.11 -14.60 6.37
N LYS A 112 -1.43 -15.90 6.40
CA LYS A 112 -2.63 -16.46 7.03
C LYS A 112 -2.60 -16.29 8.56
N ALA A 113 -1.43 -16.26 9.18
CA ALA A 113 -1.30 -16.09 10.63
C ALA A 113 -1.87 -14.74 11.14
N GLN A 114 -1.88 -13.72 10.27
CA GLN A 114 -2.38 -12.38 10.61
C GLN A 114 -3.80 -12.12 10.11
N GLN A 115 -4.51 -13.13 9.59
CA GLN A 115 -5.83 -12.99 8.98
C GLN A 115 -6.82 -12.25 9.90
N ASN A 116 -6.98 -12.71 11.14
CA ASN A 116 -7.93 -12.11 12.10
C ASN A 116 -7.70 -10.60 12.34
N ASN A 117 -6.43 -10.16 12.26
CA ASN A 117 -6.06 -8.76 12.51
C ASN A 117 -6.28 -7.86 11.29
N VAL A 118 -6.25 -8.41 10.08
CA VAL A 118 -6.13 -7.63 8.84
C VAL A 118 -7.36 -7.78 7.92
N GLU A 119 -8.09 -8.88 8.02
CA GLU A 119 -9.23 -9.22 7.15
C GLU A 119 -10.28 -8.10 7.08
N HIS A 120 -10.64 -7.52 8.22
CA HIS A 120 -11.63 -6.43 8.27
C HIS A 120 -11.18 -5.13 7.59
N LYS A 121 -9.90 -4.99 7.20
CA LYS A 121 -9.33 -3.81 6.52
C LYS A 121 -9.06 -4.03 5.03
N VAL A 122 -9.22 -5.24 4.51
CA VAL A 122 -8.87 -5.61 3.13
C VAL A 122 -9.56 -4.74 2.07
N GLU A 123 -10.86 -4.46 2.26
CA GLU A 123 -11.62 -3.58 1.36
C GLU A 123 -11.07 -2.15 1.37
N THR A 124 -10.68 -1.67 2.55
CA THR A 124 -10.09 -0.35 2.75
C THR A 124 -8.76 -0.25 2.01
N PHE A 125 -7.88 -1.24 2.16
CA PHE A 125 -6.58 -1.24 1.47
C PHE A 125 -6.73 -1.21 -0.05
N SER A 126 -7.71 -1.94 -0.58
CA SER A 126 -8.01 -1.96 -2.01
C SER A 126 -8.42 -0.57 -2.50
N GLY A 127 -9.28 0.12 -1.76
CA GLY A 127 -9.70 1.50 -2.04
C GLY A 127 -8.54 2.50 -1.94
N VAL A 128 -7.73 2.41 -0.89
CA VAL A 128 -6.56 3.27 -0.67
C VAL A 128 -5.57 3.12 -1.83
N TYR A 129 -5.22 1.88 -2.18
CA TYR A 129 -4.26 1.61 -3.24
C TYR A 129 -4.76 2.08 -4.60
N LYS A 130 -6.04 1.87 -4.89
CA LYS A 130 -6.68 2.36 -6.12
C LYS A 130 -6.63 3.88 -6.20
N LYS A 131 -6.90 4.59 -5.10
CA LYS A 131 -6.86 6.06 -5.09
C LYS A 131 -5.46 6.62 -5.28
N LEU A 132 -4.44 6.00 -4.67
CA LEU A 132 -3.06 6.45 -4.75
C LEU A 132 -2.36 6.08 -6.07
N THR A 133 -2.69 4.93 -6.64
CA THR A 133 -1.93 4.36 -7.77
C THR A 133 -2.73 4.17 -9.06
N GLY A 134 -4.06 4.24 -8.99
CA GLY A 134 -4.96 3.94 -10.10
C GLY A 134 -5.04 2.45 -10.47
N LYS A 135 -4.50 1.55 -9.64
CA LYS A 135 -4.47 0.10 -9.92
C LYS A 135 -5.43 -0.64 -9.00
N ASP A 136 -6.15 -1.61 -9.56
CA ASP A 136 -7.02 -2.50 -8.79
C ASP A 136 -6.21 -3.64 -8.13
N VAL A 137 -6.44 -3.82 -6.84
CA VAL A 137 -5.84 -4.87 -6.01
C VAL A 137 -6.94 -5.63 -5.29
N VAL A 138 -6.74 -6.93 -5.13
CA VAL A 138 -7.51 -7.82 -4.26
C VAL A 138 -6.53 -8.54 -3.34
N PHE A 139 -6.86 -8.63 -2.06
CA PHE A 139 -6.06 -9.36 -1.07
C PHE A 139 -6.72 -10.70 -0.77
N GLU A 140 -5.92 -11.76 -0.71
CA GLU A 140 -6.37 -13.14 -0.49
C GLU A 140 -5.47 -13.78 0.59
N PHE A 141 -6.03 -14.67 1.41
CA PHE A 141 -5.26 -15.50 2.36
C PHE A 141 -5.16 -16.92 1.79
N PRO A 142 -3.98 -17.38 1.36
CA PRO A 142 -3.83 -18.72 0.82
C PRO A 142 -4.03 -19.78 1.93
N GLU A 143 -4.70 -20.88 1.61
CA GLU A 143 -5.04 -21.90 2.60
C GLU A 143 -3.82 -22.70 3.10
N PHE A 144 -2.80 -22.85 2.25
CA PHE A 144 -1.58 -23.60 2.52
C PHE A 144 -0.35 -22.66 2.57
N GLN A 145 0.41 -22.74 3.66
CA GLN A 145 1.82 -22.37 3.69
C GLN A 145 2.60 -23.60 3.18
N LEU A 146 3.39 -23.42 2.12
CA LEU A 146 4.38 -24.41 1.69
C LEU A 146 5.59 -24.37 2.63
#